data_AF-A0A7C7PTF0-F1
#
_entry.id   AF-A0A7C7PTF0-F1
#
_cell.length_a   1.000
_cell.length_b   1.000
_cell.length_c   1.000
_cell.angle_alpha   90.00
_cell.angle_beta   90.00
_cell.angle_gamma   90.00
#
_symmetry.space_group_name_H-M   'P 1'
#
loop_
_entity.id
_entity.type
_entity.pdbx_description
1 polymer ?
#
loop_
_entity_poly.entity_id
_entity_poly.type
_entity_poly.pdbx_seq_one_letter_code
_entity_poly.pdbx_strand_id
1 'polypeptide(L)'
;HATSNVLAQGLIDLGILDCSLEEALGEDFDGPYRNYFMHGTGHMLGLDVHDVGGGRQGDDLPSGKTLLELEPGMVLTVEPGLYFGTWRTDVEIPERYSGIGVRIEDDVLITGGDPVVLSSNCPKTIDEIEALIGSDR
;
A
#
# COMPACT_ATOMS: atom_id res chain seq x y z
N HIS A 1 0.80 8.38 -6.66
CA HIS A 1 -0.67 8.21 -6.55
C HIS A 1 -1.23 6.95 -7.20
N ALA A 2 -0.43 6.09 -7.86
CA ALA A 2 -0.94 4.87 -8.49
C ALA A 2 -1.66 3.94 -7.51
N THR A 3 -1.09 3.71 -6.32
CA THR A 3 -1.68 2.87 -5.27
C THR A 3 -3.08 3.30 -4.88
N SER A 4 -3.27 4.58 -4.53
CA SER A 4 -4.59 5.10 -4.15
C SER A 4 -5.64 4.89 -5.23
N ASN A 5 -5.29 5.13 -6.50
CA ASN A 5 -6.21 4.92 -7.63
C ASN A 5 -6.62 3.45 -7.76
N VAL A 6 -5.67 2.53 -7.70
CA VAL A 6 -5.94 1.09 -7.84
C VAL A 6 -6.78 0.56 -6.67
N LEU A 7 -6.43 0.96 -5.43
CA LEU A 7 -7.17 0.53 -4.25
C LEU A 7 -8.59 1.11 -4.22
N ALA A 8 -8.75 2.41 -4.51
CA ALA A 8 -10.06 3.04 -4.55
C ALA A 8 -10.95 2.43 -5.64
N GLN A 9 -10.42 2.21 -6.86
CA GLN A 9 -11.15 1.55 -7.93
C GLN A 9 -11.53 0.11 -7.56
N GLY A 10 -10.61 -0.64 -6.96
CA GLY A 10 -10.88 -2.01 -6.52
C GLY A 10 -11.99 -2.08 -5.46
N LEU A 11 -12.04 -1.13 -4.52
CA LEU A 11 -13.12 -1.04 -3.53
C LEU A 11 -14.48 -0.73 -4.18
N ILE A 12 -14.51 0.11 -5.22
CA ILE A 12 -15.72 0.40 -5.99
C ILE A 12 -16.16 -0.84 -6.77
N ASP A 13 -15.24 -1.50 -7.47
CA ASP A 13 -15.52 -2.69 -8.29
C ASP A 13 -16.05 -3.86 -7.43
N LEU A 14 -15.60 -3.95 -6.17
CA LEU A 14 -16.07 -4.94 -5.19
C LEU A 14 -17.40 -4.55 -4.53
N GLY A 15 -17.95 -3.36 -4.82
CA GLY A 15 -19.19 -2.84 -4.24
C GLY A 15 -19.07 -2.42 -2.76
N ILE A 16 -17.85 -2.16 -2.29
CA ILE A 16 -17.58 -1.72 -0.91
C ILE A 16 -17.78 -0.20 -0.79
N LEU A 17 -17.42 0.54 -1.84
CA LEU A 17 -17.71 1.97 -1.97
C LEU A 17 -18.74 2.17 -3.07
N ASP A 18 -19.80 2.90 -2.77
CA ASP A 18 -20.85 3.29 -3.73
C ASP A 18 -20.72 4.78 -4.05
N CYS A 19 -19.67 5.13 -4.77
CA CYS A 19 -19.38 6.49 -5.22
C CYS A 19 -18.48 6.48 -6.46
N SER A 20 -18.25 7.65 -7.05
CA SER A 20 -17.27 7.81 -8.12
C SER A 20 -15.83 7.65 -7.62
N LEU A 21 -14.89 7.36 -8.53
CA LEU A 21 -13.47 7.29 -8.20
C LEU A 21 -12.94 8.60 -7.60
N GLU A 22 -13.40 9.75 -8.10
CA GLU A 22 -13.02 11.07 -7.59
C GLU A 22 -13.48 11.26 -6.14
N GLU A 23 -14.75 10.93 -5.84
CA GLU A 23 -15.28 10.97 -4.47
C GLU A 23 -14.57 9.97 -3.56
N ALA A 24 -14.27 8.77 -4.04
CA ALA A 24 -13.55 7.76 -3.29
C ALA A 24 -12.14 8.22 -2.90
N LEU A 25 -11.44 8.92 -3.80
CA LEU A 25 -10.10 9.46 -3.55
C LEU A 25 -10.11 10.68 -2.64
N GLY A 26 -11.11 11.56 -2.77
CA GLY A 26 -11.23 12.81 -2.00
C GLY A 26 -10.14 13.84 -2.31
N GLU A 27 -10.26 15.02 -1.70
CA GLU A 27 -9.21 16.05 -1.77
C GLU A 27 -7.91 15.55 -1.13
N ASP A 28 -6.77 15.86 -1.75
CA ASP A 28 -5.43 15.44 -1.31
C ASP A 28 -5.29 13.93 -1.00
N PHE A 29 -6.08 13.10 -1.69
CA PHE A 29 -6.15 11.66 -1.46
C PHE A 29 -6.62 11.28 -0.05
N ASP A 30 -7.43 12.12 0.61
CA ASP A 30 -7.99 11.89 1.96
C ASP A 30 -9.45 11.40 1.98
N GLY A 31 -9.89 10.72 0.91
CA GLY A 31 -11.27 10.25 0.75
C GLY A 31 -11.61 8.92 1.44
N PRO A 32 -12.84 8.41 1.22
CA PRO A 32 -13.37 7.19 1.84
C PRO A 32 -12.50 5.94 1.71
N TYR A 33 -11.70 5.79 0.64
CA TYR A 33 -10.82 4.63 0.48
C TYR A 33 -9.81 4.47 1.64
N ARG A 34 -9.44 5.55 2.32
CA ARG A 34 -8.52 5.52 3.48
C ARG A 34 -9.07 4.84 4.71
N ASN A 35 -10.38 4.63 4.76
CA ASN A 35 -10.99 3.76 5.76
C ASN A 35 -10.44 2.32 5.69
N TYR A 36 -9.96 1.90 4.53
CA TYR A 36 -9.41 0.56 4.30
C TYR A 36 -7.89 0.57 4.07
N PHE A 37 -7.31 1.73 3.73
CA PHE A 37 -5.87 1.93 3.54
C PHE A 37 -5.41 3.21 4.26
N MET A 38 -5.10 3.08 5.55
CA MET A 38 -4.85 4.22 6.46
C MET A 38 -3.38 4.66 6.54
N HIS A 39 -2.45 3.83 6.04
CA HIS A 39 -1.01 4.10 6.08
C HIS A 39 -0.45 4.55 4.73
N GLY A 40 0.82 4.96 4.71
CA GLY A 40 1.52 5.31 3.47
C GLY A 40 1.82 4.09 2.61
N THR A 41 2.17 4.31 1.33
CA THR A 41 2.53 3.22 0.40
C THR A 41 3.91 2.60 0.67
N GLY A 42 4.73 3.22 1.52
CA GLY A 42 6.02 2.70 1.92
C GLY A 42 6.86 3.73 2.66
N HIS A 43 8.09 3.34 2.98
CA HIS A 43 9.07 4.17 3.69
C HIS A 43 10.49 3.80 3.27
N MET A 44 11.45 4.69 3.57
CA MET A 44 12.88 4.39 3.40
C MET A 44 13.29 3.20 4.27
N LEU A 45 14.20 2.39 3.76
CA LEU A 45 14.70 1.17 4.40
C LEU A 45 16.22 1.13 4.34
N GLY A 46 16.86 0.83 5.47
CA GLY A 46 18.32 0.73 5.54
C GLY A 46 18.78 0.13 6.86
N LEU A 47 19.57 0.87 7.64
CA LEU A 47 20.02 0.39 8.96
C LEU A 47 18.87 0.31 9.96
N ASP A 48 17.92 1.24 9.86
CA ASP A 48 16.64 1.19 10.55
C ASP A 48 15.54 0.71 9.60
N VAL A 49 14.55 -0.02 10.12
CA VAL A 49 13.41 -0.52 9.33
C VAL A 49 12.64 0.66 8.71
N HIS A 50 12.36 1.68 9.52
CA HIS A 50 11.89 2.97 9.03
C HIS A 50 13.06 3.94 9.03
N ASP A 51 13.87 3.93 7.98
CA ASP A 51 15.13 4.65 7.93
C ASP A 51 14.94 6.18 7.93
N VAL A 52 16.05 6.88 8.19
CA VAL A 52 16.14 8.34 8.14
C VAL A 52 16.05 8.86 6.70
N GLY A 53 15.87 10.17 6.53
CA GLY A 53 15.79 10.82 5.21
C GLY A 53 14.38 11.25 4.79
N GLY A 54 13.36 10.89 5.58
CA GLY A 54 11.97 11.29 5.36
C GLY A 54 11.29 10.44 4.28
N GLY A 55 10.29 11.01 3.61
CA GLY A 55 9.58 10.37 2.50
C GLY A 55 8.34 9.57 2.92
N ARG A 56 7.99 9.56 4.20
CA ARG A 56 6.70 9.02 4.66
C ARG A 56 5.61 10.04 4.36
N GLN A 57 4.39 9.53 4.20
CA GLN A 57 3.22 10.40 4.08
C GLN A 57 3.07 11.24 5.36
N GLY A 58 3.14 12.57 5.23
CA GLY A 58 3.06 13.51 6.35
C GLY A 58 4.40 13.96 6.95
N ASP A 59 5.54 13.54 6.39
CA ASP A 59 6.84 14.06 6.82
C ASP A 59 7.07 15.50 6.31
N ASP A 60 7.51 16.38 7.20
CA ASP A 60 8.06 17.69 6.82
C ASP A 60 9.46 17.48 6.23
N LEU A 61 9.60 17.61 4.91
CA LEU A 61 10.92 17.51 4.29
C LEU A 61 11.72 18.79 4.56
N PRO A 62 13.05 18.69 4.82
CA PRO A 62 13.92 19.85 5.04
C PRO A 62 13.91 20.86 3.88
N SER A 63 13.53 20.41 2.68
CA SER A 63 13.42 21.20 1.46
C SER A 63 12.13 22.03 1.38
N GLY A 64 11.19 21.87 2.32
CA GLY A 64 9.84 22.45 2.25
C GLY A 64 8.96 21.79 1.18
N LYS A 65 9.42 20.68 0.57
CA LYS A 65 8.61 19.85 -0.33
C LYS A 65 7.72 18.92 0.49
N THR A 66 6.57 18.54 -0.06
CA THR A 66 5.66 17.55 0.53
C THR A 66 5.95 16.12 0.05
N LEU A 67 6.83 15.95 -0.94
CA LEU A 67 7.19 14.67 -1.53
C LEU A 67 8.70 14.60 -1.79
N LEU A 68 9.29 13.45 -1.46
CA LEU A 68 10.70 13.15 -1.71
C LEU A 68 10.87 12.69 -3.16
N GLU A 69 11.79 13.32 -3.88
CA GLU A 69 12.21 12.84 -5.21
C GLU A 69 13.14 11.64 -5.02
N LEU A 70 12.83 10.52 -5.68
CA LEU A 70 13.63 9.30 -5.59
C LEU A 70 14.88 9.40 -6.46
N GLU A 71 16.03 9.07 -5.89
CA GLU A 71 17.33 9.09 -6.57
C GLU A 71 17.99 7.70 -6.55
N PRO A 72 18.85 7.38 -7.55
CA PRO A 72 19.59 6.13 -7.58
C PRO A 72 20.37 5.88 -6.28
N GLY A 73 20.26 4.66 -5.73
CA GLY A 73 20.88 4.26 -4.47
C GLY A 73 19.94 4.32 -3.26
N MET A 74 18.78 4.97 -3.38
CA MET A 74 17.73 4.92 -2.36
C MET A 74 17.10 3.52 -2.30
N VAL A 75 16.81 3.05 -1.09
CA VAL A 75 16.08 1.79 -0.83
C VAL A 75 14.83 2.10 -0.02
N LEU A 76 13.70 1.57 -0.44
CA LEU A 76 12.40 1.79 0.18
C LEU A 76 11.50 0.56 0.06
N THR A 77 10.47 0.51 0.90
CA THR A 77 9.39 -0.46 0.79
C THR A 77 8.32 0.02 -0.19
N VAL A 78 7.62 -0.93 -0.80
CA VAL A 78 6.36 -0.72 -1.55
C VAL A 78 5.34 -1.71 -1.01
N GLU A 79 4.38 -1.20 -0.22
CA GLU A 79 3.57 -2.02 0.68
C GLU A 79 2.06 -1.69 0.69
N PRO A 80 1.37 -1.68 -0.47
CA PRO A 80 -0.08 -1.47 -0.50
C PRO A 80 -0.83 -2.54 0.31
N GLY A 81 -1.91 -2.13 0.99
CA GLY A 81 -2.75 -3.06 1.74
C GLY A 81 -4.20 -2.60 1.87
N LEU A 82 -5.08 -3.56 2.20
CA LEU A 82 -6.48 -3.33 2.54
C LEU A 82 -6.82 -4.09 3.82
N TYR A 83 -7.51 -3.42 4.74
CA TYR A 83 -7.86 -3.97 6.04
C TYR A 83 -9.34 -3.75 6.38
N PHE A 84 -10.01 -4.85 6.73
CA PHE A 84 -11.43 -4.91 7.07
C PHE A 84 -11.59 -5.34 8.52
N GLY A 85 -11.16 -4.49 9.45
CA GLY A 85 -11.09 -4.81 10.88
C GLY A 85 -12.47 -5.00 11.52
N THR A 86 -12.72 -6.18 12.10
CA THR A 86 -13.98 -6.53 12.80
C THR A 86 -14.27 -5.66 14.03
N TRP A 87 -13.22 -5.03 14.57
CA TRP A 87 -13.30 -4.17 15.76
C TRP A 87 -13.69 -2.73 15.43
N ARG A 88 -13.75 -2.34 14.15
CA ARG A 88 -14.12 -0.99 13.75
C ARG A 88 -15.62 -0.78 13.92
N THR A 89 -15.99 0.34 14.52
CA THR A 89 -17.38 0.77 14.73
C THR A 89 -17.75 2.01 13.93
N ASP A 90 -16.76 2.63 13.30
CA ASP A 90 -16.83 3.89 12.57
C ASP A 90 -16.95 3.70 11.05
N VAL A 91 -16.79 2.46 10.57
CA VAL A 91 -16.93 2.08 9.16
C VAL A 91 -17.75 0.80 9.10
N GLU A 92 -18.74 0.77 8.21
CA GLU A 92 -19.51 -0.44 7.93
C GLU A 92 -18.67 -1.40 7.07
N ILE A 93 -18.40 -2.59 7.58
CA ILE A 93 -17.61 -3.61 6.90
C ILE A 93 -18.56 -4.71 6.40
N PRO A 94 -18.61 -4.99 5.09
CA PRO A 94 -19.43 -6.09 4.58
C PRO A 94 -18.99 -7.42 5.18
N GLU A 95 -19.95 -8.25 5.63
CA GLU A 95 -19.70 -9.51 6.33
C GLU A 95 -18.71 -10.42 5.59
N ARG A 96 -18.82 -10.48 4.26
CA ARG A 96 -17.94 -11.27 3.38
C ARG A 96 -16.45 -10.92 3.52
N TYR A 97 -16.13 -9.66 3.81
CA TYR A 97 -14.75 -9.17 3.90
C TYR A 97 -14.29 -9.00 5.36
N SER A 98 -15.19 -9.18 6.33
CA SER A 98 -14.93 -8.94 7.73
C SER A 98 -13.78 -9.81 8.27
N GLY A 99 -12.80 -9.16 8.89
CA GLY A 99 -11.63 -9.81 9.48
C GLY A 99 -10.49 -10.07 8.49
N ILE A 100 -10.64 -9.69 7.22
CA ILE A 100 -9.59 -9.83 6.20
C ILE A 100 -8.66 -8.63 6.27
N GLY A 101 -7.36 -8.91 6.28
CA GLY A 101 -6.31 -7.90 6.12
C GLY A 101 -5.22 -8.47 5.22
N VAL A 102 -4.88 -7.76 4.14
CA VAL A 102 -3.85 -8.17 3.20
C VAL A 102 -2.93 -6.98 2.95
N ARG A 103 -1.62 -7.22 3.03
CA ARG A 103 -0.57 -6.32 2.59
C ARG A 103 0.46 -7.14 1.84
N ILE A 104 0.89 -6.65 0.69
CA ILE A 104 1.99 -7.23 -0.09
C ILE A 104 3.08 -6.18 -0.12
N GLU A 105 4.25 -6.54 0.39
CA GLU A 105 5.36 -5.62 0.62
C GLU A 105 6.61 -6.15 -0.08
N ASP A 106 7.22 -5.29 -0.89
CA ASP A 106 8.51 -5.55 -1.51
C ASP A 106 9.53 -4.46 -1.15
N ASP A 107 10.79 -4.86 -0.98
CA ASP A 107 11.93 -3.97 -0.83
C ASP A 107 12.48 -3.62 -2.21
N VAL A 108 12.62 -2.33 -2.50
CA VAL A 108 12.99 -1.83 -3.83
C VAL A 108 14.22 -0.93 -3.75
N LEU A 109 15.22 -1.23 -4.57
CA LEU A 109 16.37 -0.37 -4.82
C LEU A 109 16.11 0.48 -6.06
N ILE A 110 16.19 1.80 -5.89
CA ILE A 110 16.15 2.76 -7.00
C ILE A 110 17.50 2.75 -7.72
N THR A 111 17.46 2.68 -9.04
CA THR A 111 18.67 2.73 -9.90
C THR A 111 18.57 3.91 -10.87
N GLY A 112 19.63 4.12 -11.68
CA GLY A 112 19.57 5.08 -12.78
C GLY A 112 18.72 4.63 -13.98
N GLY A 113 18.19 3.40 -13.94
CA GLY A 113 17.27 2.83 -14.91
C GLY A 113 16.08 2.19 -14.19
N ASP A 114 15.75 0.95 -14.55
CA ASP A 114 14.66 0.23 -13.88
C ASP A 114 15.00 -0.07 -12.40
N PRO A 115 14.03 0.05 -11.49
CA PRO A 115 14.24 -0.32 -10.10
C PRO A 115 14.47 -1.83 -9.96
N VAL A 116 15.23 -2.22 -8.93
CA VAL A 116 15.47 -3.63 -8.60
C VAL A 116 14.62 -4.02 -7.41
N VAL A 117 13.78 -5.04 -7.59
CA VAL A 117 12.96 -5.62 -6.51
C VAL A 117 13.78 -6.68 -5.77
N LEU A 118 14.27 -6.34 -4.59
CA LEU A 118 15.18 -7.16 -3.78
C LEU A 118 14.48 -8.39 -3.20
N SER A 119 13.17 -8.29 -2.94
CA SER A 119 12.29 -9.35 -2.43
C SER A 119 11.53 -10.09 -3.54
N SER A 120 11.97 -9.99 -4.79
CA SER A 120 11.29 -10.58 -5.96
C SER A 120 11.08 -12.09 -5.88
N ASN A 121 11.94 -12.81 -5.15
CA ASN A 121 11.82 -14.26 -4.97
C ASN A 121 10.68 -14.68 -4.01
N CYS A 122 10.07 -13.74 -3.29
CA CYS A 122 8.91 -14.04 -2.45
C CYS A 122 7.66 -14.25 -3.34
N PRO A 123 6.97 -15.41 -3.26
CA PRO A 123 5.77 -15.68 -4.04
C PRO A 123 4.64 -14.73 -3.65
N LYS A 124 3.96 -14.17 -4.64
CA LYS A 124 2.96 -13.09 -4.45
C LYS A 124 1.65 -13.35 -5.18
N THR A 125 1.68 -14.12 -6.26
CA THR A 125 0.47 -14.50 -6.98
C THR A 125 -0.26 -15.62 -6.25
N ILE A 126 -1.56 -15.75 -6.51
CA ILE A 126 -2.40 -16.82 -5.92
C ILE A 126 -1.80 -18.18 -6.25
N ASP A 127 -1.49 -18.44 -7.53
CA ASP A 127 -0.95 -19.72 -7.99
C ASP A 127 0.39 -20.07 -7.33
N GLU A 128 1.29 -19.10 -7.17
CA GLU A 128 2.58 -19.32 -6.51
C GLU A 128 2.43 -19.65 -5.02
N ILE A 129 1.53 -18.93 -4.32
CA ILE A 129 1.28 -19.15 -2.89
C ILE A 129 0.61 -20.50 -2.68
N GLU A 130 -0.42 -20.84 -3.47
CA GLU A 130 -1.12 -22.12 -3.38
C GLU A 130 -0.19 -23.30 -3.72
N ALA A 131 0.70 -23.14 -4.71
CA ALA A 131 1.71 -24.15 -5.04
C ALA A 131 2.73 -24.37 -3.90
N LEU A 132 3.10 -23.32 -3.16
CA LEU A 132 4.07 -23.41 -2.07
C LEU A 132 3.49 -24.12 -0.84
N ILE A 133 2.26 -23.79 -0.44
CA ILE A 133 1.62 -24.36 0.75
C ILE A 133 1.18 -25.82 0.50
N GLY A 134 0.94 -26.18 -0.76
CA GLY A 134 0.45 -27.50 -1.14
C GLY A 134 -1.08 -27.58 -1.01
N SER A 135 -1.66 -28.53 -1.74
CA SER A 135 -3.11 -28.74 -1.82
C SER A 135 -3.65 -29.66 -0.73
N ASP A 136 -2.95 -29.82 0.41
CA ASP A 136 -3.44 -30.61 1.54
C ASP A 136 -4.63 -29.89 2.20
N ARG A 137 -5.78 -30.06 1.56
CA ARG A 137 -7.13 -29.88 2.07
C ARG A 137 -7.84 -31.23 2.01
#